data_AF-A0A2L0MZ35-F1
#
_entry.id   AF-A0A2L0MZ35-F1
#
_cell.length_a   1.000
_cell.length_b   1.000
_cell.length_c   1.000
_cell.angle_alpha   90.00
_cell.angle_beta   90.00
_cell.angle_gamma   90.00
#
_symmetry.space_group_name_H-M   'P 1'
#
loop_
_entity.id
_entity.type
_entity.pdbx_description
1 polymer ?
#
loop_
_entity_poly.entity_id
_entity_poly.type
_entity_poly.pdbx_seq_one_letter_code
_entity_poly.pdbx_strand_id
1 'polypeptide(L)'
;MEDCAGTPCFHLAGTVDLEQMRTLEAEQYKILKGKNVTSFQLDQWIDAQGRTVRYDRRTDLKGVAMRTHGTFKDFGPVEKIAPPA
;
A
#
# COMPACT_ATOMS: atom_id res chain seq x y z
N MET A 1 -15.17 12.41 -0.54
CA MET A 1 -14.49 12.31 -1.84
C MET A 1 -13.41 13.37 -1.84
N GLU A 2 -12.16 12.97 -2.05
CA GLU A 2 -10.99 13.84 -2.00
C GLU A 2 -10.43 14.02 -3.41
N ASP A 3 -9.65 15.09 -3.63
CA ASP A 3 -8.86 15.22 -4.86
C ASP A 3 -7.49 14.57 -4.64
N CYS A 4 -7.21 13.52 -5.39
CA CYS A 4 -5.94 12.82 -5.39
C CYS A 4 -5.16 13.18 -6.67
N ALA A 5 -4.58 14.38 -6.71
CA ALA A 5 -3.85 14.89 -7.87
C ALA A 5 -4.71 14.98 -9.14
N GLY A 6 -5.89 15.60 -9.03
CA GLY A 6 -6.83 15.81 -10.13
C GLY A 6 -7.77 14.63 -10.40
N THR A 7 -7.67 13.53 -9.61
CA THR A 7 -8.60 12.39 -9.69
C THR A 7 -9.48 12.35 -8.44
N PRO A 8 -10.81 12.42 -8.57
CA PRO A 8 -11.72 12.20 -7.44
C PRO A 8 -11.52 10.80 -6.87
N CYS A 9 -11.27 10.73 -5.56
CA CYS A 9 -10.95 9.49 -4.86
C CYS A 9 -11.78 9.32 -3.58
N PHE A 10 -12.04 8.06 -3.24
CA PHE A 10 -12.60 7.64 -1.96
C PHE A 10 -11.44 7.28 -1.03
N HIS A 11 -11.46 7.82 0.19
CA HIS A 11 -10.47 7.50 1.22
C HIS A 11 -11.02 6.41 2.14
N LEU A 12 -10.24 5.35 2.30
CA LEU A 12 -10.46 4.26 3.25
C LEU A 12 -9.30 4.24 4.23
N ALA A 13 -9.60 4.25 5.52
CA ALA A 13 -8.61 4.17 6.58
C ALA A 13 -8.95 3.01 7.52
N GLY A 14 -7.94 2.28 7.97
CA GLY A 14 -8.14 1.22 8.95
C GLY A 14 -6.87 0.57 9.45
N THR A 15 -7.04 -0.24 10.49
CA THR A 15 -6.02 -1.18 10.96
C THR A 15 -6.12 -2.46 10.15
N VAL A 16 -5.00 -2.91 9.60
CA VAL A 16 -4.88 -4.21 8.95
C VAL A 16 -4.10 -5.13 9.87
N ASP A 17 -4.69 -6.29 10.16
CA ASP A 17 -4.00 -7.32 10.93
C ASP A 17 -2.98 -8.02 10.03
N LEU A 18 -1.78 -8.25 10.56
CA LEU A 18 -0.70 -8.81 9.76
C LEU A 18 -1.06 -10.19 9.19
N GLU A 19 -1.85 -10.99 9.90
CA GLU A 19 -2.30 -12.30 9.40
C GLU A 19 -3.15 -12.21 8.13
N GLN A 20 -3.80 -11.09 7.86
CA GLN A 20 -4.53 -10.87 6.60
C GLN A 20 -3.59 -10.74 5.39
N MET A 21 -2.32 -10.37 5.59
CA MET A 21 -1.32 -10.30 4.52
C MET A 21 -0.78 -11.67 4.12
N ARG A 22 -0.94 -12.71 4.96
CA ARG A 22 -0.25 -13.99 4.79
C ARG A 22 -0.48 -14.63 3.42
N THR A 23 -1.67 -14.48 2.86
CA THR A 23 -2.05 -15.03 1.55
C THR A 23 -1.83 -14.06 0.38
N LEU A 24 -1.68 -12.76 0.63
CA LEU A 24 -1.57 -11.72 -0.39
C LEU A 24 -0.11 -11.36 -0.69
N GLU A 25 0.70 -11.21 0.35
CA GLU A 25 2.12 -10.88 0.26
C GLU A 25 2.93 -11.68 1.28
N ALA A 26 3.12 -12.98 0.98
CA ALA A 26 3.75 -13.92 1.91
C ALA A 26 5.17 -13.52 2.32
N GLU A 27 5.97 -12.96 1.41
CA GLU A 27 7.34 -12.53 1.72
C GLU A 27 7.36 -11.31 2.67
N GLN A 28 6.54 -10.30 2.36
CA GLN A 28 6.42 -9.12 3.21
C GLN A 28 5.85 -9.49 4.59
N TYR A 29 4.89 -10.42 4.65
CA TYR A 29 4.36 -10.99 5.89
C TYR A 29 5.47 -11.60 6.75
N LYS A 30 6.33 -12.46 6.18
CA LYS A 30 7.44 -13.08 6.92
C LYS A 30 8.40 -12.03 7.50
N ILE A 31 8.74 -11.01 6.70
CA ILE A 31 9.63 -9.92 7.14
C ILE A 31 9.03 -9.16 8.32
N LEU A 32 7.76 -8.75 8.21
CA LEU A 32 7.08 -7.99 9.26
C LEU A 32 6.85 -8.84 10.52
N LYS A 33 6.47 -10.11 10.35
CA LYS A 33 6.28 -11.05 11.46
C LYS A 33 7.57 -11.34 12.20
N GLY A 34 8.69 -11.52 11.48
CA GLY A 34 10.02 -11.66 12.08
C GLY A 34 10.50 -10.41 12.83
N LYS A 35 9.85 -9.26 12.59
CA LYS A 35 10.09 -7.99 13.30
C LYS A 35 9.06 -7.73 14.41
N ASN A 36 8.24 -8.72 14.77
CA ASN A 36 7.17 -8.65 15.78
C ASN A 36 6.07 -7.63 15.48
N VAL A 37 5.86 -7.29 14.21
CA VAL A 37 4.69 -6.50 13.81
C VAL A 37 3.45 -7.40 13.91
N THR A 38 2.37 -6.89 14.49
CA THR A 38 1.08 -7.62 14.59
C THR A 38 -0.01 -6.98 13.75
N SER A 39 0.05 -5.67 13.54
CA SER A 39 -0.87 -4.90 12.72
C SER A 39 -0.18 -3.63 12.20
N PHE A 40 -0.82 -2.96 11.26
CA PHE A 40 -0.40 -1.66 10.76
C PHE A 40 -1.61 -0.81 10.38
N GLN A 41 -1.45 0.50 10.40
CA GLN A 41 -2.46 1.42 9.87
C GLN A 41 -2.27 1.54 8.36
N LEU A 42 -3.36 1.50 7.62
CA LEU A 42 -3.38 1.70 6.18
C LEU A 42 -4.45 2.71 5.82
N ASP A 43 -4.02 3.76 5.15
CA ASP A 43 -4.88 4.66 4.40
C ASP A 43 -4.73 4.35 2.93
N GLN A 44 -5.85 4.23 2.23
CA GLN A 44 -5.90 3.93 0.80
C GLN A 44 -6.88 4.87 0.13
N TRP A 45 -6.47 5.39 -1.02
CA TRP A 45 -7.33 6.21 -1.86
C TRP A 45 -7.62 5.45 -3.15
N ILE A 46 -8.91 5.35 -3.45
CA ILE A 46 -9.42 4.54 -4.55
C ILE A 46 -10.20 5.45 -5.49
N ASP A 47 -9.94 5.37 -6.80
CA ASP A 47 -10.70 6.14 -7.79
C ASP A 47 -12.10 5.54 -8.06
N ALA A 48 -12.88 6.22 -8.90
CA ALA A 48 -14.23 5.75 -9.28
C ALA A 48 -14.26 4.38 -9.97
N GLN A 49 -13.12 3.85 -10.44
CA GLN A 49 -13.01 2.54 -11.08
C GLN A 49 -12.55 1.45 -10.10
N GLY A 50 -12.34 1.78 -8.83
CA GLY A 50 -11.88 0.82 -7.83
C GLY A 50 -10.36 0.64 -7.80
N ARG A 51 -9.58 1.48 -8.49
CA ARG A 51 -8.11 1.39 -8.54
C ARG A 51 -7.48 2.17 -7.40
N THR A 52 -6.45 1.61 -6.77
CA THR A 52 -5.66 2.35 -5.78
C THR A 52 -4.82 3.41 -6.47
N VAL A 53 -5.07 4.69 -6.16
CA VAL A 53 -4.29 5.82 -6.69
C VAL A 53 -3.25 6.32 -5.70
N ARG A 54 -3.46 6.07 -4.40
CA ARG A 54 -2.51 6.38 -3.35
C ARG A 54 -2.69 5.43 -2.17
N TYR A 55 -1.61 5.16 -1.45
CA TYR A 55 -1.68 4.54 -0.13
C TYR A 55 -0.67 5.16 0.83
N ASP A 56 -0.95 5.00 2.12
CA ASP A 56 -0.08 5.36 3.22
C ASP A 56 -0.16 4.29 4.30
N ARG A 57 0.93 3.56 4.50
CA ARG A 57 1.07 2.51 5.49
C ARG A 57 1.93 3.02 6.63
N ARG A 58 1.42 2.92 7.85
CA ARG A 58 2.14 3.28 9.08
C ARG A 58 2.27 2.05 9.97
N THR A 59 3.49 1.73 10.38
CA THR A 59 3.82 0.54 11.16
C THR A 59 4.80 0.92 12.26
N ASP A 60 4.61 0.40 13.48
CA ASP A 60 5.65 0.46 14.51
C ASP A 60 6.58 -0.74 14.37
N LEU A 61 7.88 -0.49 14.37
CA LEU A 61 8.89 -1.52 14.27
C LEU A 61 9.85 -1.42 15.44
N LYS A 62 9.57 -2.19 16.51
CA LYS A 62 10.35 -2.17 17.76
C LYS A 62 10.47 -0.76 18.34
N GLY A 63 9.38 0.00 18.36
CA GLY A 63 9.33 1.38 18.85
C GLY A 63 9.77 2.43 17.83
N VAL A 64 10.12 2.02 16.60
CA VAL A 64 10.45 2.95 15.51
C VAL A 64 9.25 3.07 14.58
N ALA A 65 8.68 4.28 14.51
CA ALA A 65 7.62 4.58 13.56
C ALA A 65 8.15 4.54 12.12
N MET A 66 7.60 3.63 11.31
CA MET A 66 7.85 3.52 9.88
C MET A 66 6.63 3.98 9.10
N ARG A 67 6.86 4.72 8.01
CA ARG A 67 5.85 5.13 7.05
C ARG A 67 6.27 4.73 5.65
N THR A 68 5.41 4.04 4.92
CA THR A 68 5.61 3.71 3.51
C THR A 68 4.40 4.25 2.76
N HIS A 69 4.62 5.07 1.74
CA HIS A 69 3.54 5.61 0.93
C HIS A 69 3.89 5.47 -0.54
N GLY A 70 2.87 5.41 -1.38
CA GLY A 70 3.03 5.34 -2.82
C GLY A 70 1.86 5.98 -3.53
N THR A 71 2.12 6.43 -4.75
CA THR A 71 1.11 6.98 -5.66
C THR A 71 1.18 6.20 -6.95
N PHE A 72 0.01 5.80 -7.46
CA PHE A 72 -0.12 5.09 -8.73
C PHE A 72 -0.83 6.00 -9.71
N LYS A 73 -0.29 6.04 -10.92
CA LYS A 73 -0.79 6.82 -12.04
C LYS A 73 -0.49 6.07 -13.34
N ASP A 74 -0.90 6.64 -14.46
CA ASP A 74 -0.58 6.10 -15.79
C ASP A 74 -1.03 4.64 -15.97
N PHE A 75 -2.22 4.31 -15.44
CA PHE A 75 -2.79 2.96 -15.53
C PHE A 75 -3.03 2.57 -16.99
N GLY A 76 -2.57 1.38 -17.38
CA GLY A 76 -2.68 0.89 -18.74
C GLY A 76 -2.03 -0.48 -18.92
N PRO A 77 -1.83 -0.93 -20.17
CA PRO A 77 -1.08 -2.15 -20.47
C PRO A 77 0.32 -2.12 -19.86
N VAL A 78 0.85 -3.30 -19.51
CA VAL A 78 2.21 -3.43 -18.96
C VAL A 78 3.24 -2.91 -19.96
N GLU A 79 4.06 -1.96 -19.52
CA GLU A 79 5.17 -1.45 -20.31
C GLU A 79 6.25 -2.53 -20.51
N LYS A 80 6.72 -2.70 -21.75
CA LYS A 80 7.82 -3.60 -22.08
C LYS A 80 9.13 -2.82 -22.06
N ILE A 81 9.99 -3.13 -21.10
CA ILE A 81 11.31 -2.51 -20.96
C ILE A 81 12.35 -3.46 -21.55
N ALA A 82 13.11 -3.00 -22.54
CA ALA A 82 14.22 -3.76 -23.11
C ALA A 82 15.38 -3.88 -22.10
N PRO A 83 16.16 -4.98 -22.12
CA PRO A 83 17.34 -5.08 -21.26
C PRO A 83 18.34 -3.96 -21.59
N PRO A 84 19.14 -3.50 -20.60
CA PRO A 84 20.24 -2.59 -20.86
C PRO A 84 21.23 -3.19 -21.88
N ALA A 85 21.83 -2.33 -22.70
CA ALA A 85 22.86 -2.71 -23.67
C ALA A 85 24.15 -3.21 -23.00
#